data_AF-A0A937G0A3-F1
#
_entry.id   AF-A0A937G0A3-F1
#
_cell.length_a   1.000
_cell.length_b   1.000
_cell.length_c   1.000
_cell.angle_alpha   90.00
_cell.angle_beta   90.00
_cell.angle_gamma   90.00
#
_symmetry.space_group_name_H-M   'P 1'
#
loop_
_entity.id
_entity.type
_entity.pdbx_description
1 polymer ?
#
loop_
_entity_poly.entity_id
_entity_poly.type
_entity_poly.pdbx_seq_one_letter_code
_entity_poly.pdbx_strand_id
1 'polypeptide(L)'
;MKNILLLLLVICPMLSWADPWDNMTLEQAEQVQKYLRSNPYLLDYCDCCDSEGEFATQVYLMQVISMEIVTCEWNPQYFSIRATVKRLAEVPYRVTGPDVSTPSVYISEDDITITMNYAWGYNAKVGKAAPLYTIIPYDIYGKQDLSQGYCREFISFPNPVPVKNAEYANWYKSRF
;
A
#
# COMPACT_ATOMS: atom_id res chain seq x y z
N MET A 1 -14.34 36.27 -25.27
CA MET A 1 -14.61 34.85 -24.90
C MET A 1 -13.37 33.96 -24.87
N LYS A 2 -12.26 34.29 -25.57
CA LYS A 2 -11.02 33.49 -25.59
C LYS A 2 -10.23 33.52 -24.25
N ASN A 3 -10.39 34.58 -23.46
CA ASN A 3 -9.64 34.77 -22.20
C ASN A 3 -10.27 34.07 -20.98
N ILE A 4 -11.53 33.64 -21.06
CA ILE A 4 -12.21 32.90 -19.97
C ILE A 4 -11.72 31.45 -19.94
N LEU A 5 -11.44 30.86 -21.11
CA LEU A 5 -10.91 29.50 -21.23
C LEU A 5 -9.52 29.35 -20.58
N LEU A 6 -8.67 30.37 -20.72
CA LEU A 6 -7.35 30.40 -20.09
C LEU A 6 -7.44 30.52 -18.56
N LEU A 7 -8.43 31.25 -18.03
CA LEU A 7 -8.62 31.38 -16.58
C LEU A 7 -9.10 30.06 -15.96
N LEU A 8 -9.98 29.32 -16.64
CA LEU A 8 -10.44 28.00 -16.22
C LEU A 8 -9.32 26.95 -16.23
N LEU A 9 -8.39 27.01 -17.19
CA LEU A 9 -7.24 26.11 -17.26
C LEU A 9 -6.19 26.36 -16.16
N VAL A 10 -6.09 27.59 -15.64
CA VAL A 10 -5.14 27.94 -14.56
C VAL A 10 -5.67 27.58 -13.17
N ILE A 11 -7.00 27.45 -13.00
CA ILE A 11 -7.62 27.10 -11.70
C ILE A 11 -7.77 25.57 -11.54
N CYS A 12 -7.78 24.81 -12.64
CA CYS A 12 -7.97 23.35 -12.62
C CYS A 12 -6.88 22.53 -11.86
N PRO A 13 -5.59 22.90 -11.82
CA PRO A 13 -4.60 22.11 -11.07
C PRO A 13 -4.68 22.30 -9.54
N MET A 14 -5.51 23.21 -9.03
CA MET A 14 -5.71 23.37 -7.57
C MET A 14 -6.72 22.37 -6.98
N LEU A 15 -7.33 21.50 -7.80
CA LEU A 15 -8.34 20.53 -7.37
C LEU A 15 -7.86 19.07 -7.43
N SER A 16 -6.66 18.81 -7.95
CA SER A 16 -5.98 17.53 -7.79
C SER A 16 -5.26 17.50 -6.46
N TRP A 17 -6.03 17.45 -5.37
CA TRP A 17 -5.50 17.17 -4.04
C TRP A 17 -5.21 15.67 -4.02
N ALA A 18 -3.96 15.29 -4.27
CA ALA A 18 -3.50 13.97 -3.89
C ALA A 18 -3.51 13.96 -2.36
N ASP A 19 -4.47 13.25 -1.77
CA ASP A 19 -4.54 13.11 -0.33
C ASP A 19 -3.31 12.34 0.16
N PRO A 20 -2.46 12.93 1.03
CA PRO A 20 -1.26 12.24 1.51
C PRO A 20 -1.64 11.13 2.50
N TRP A 21 -1.84 9.92 1.98
CA TRP A 21 -2.16 8.73 2.75
C TRP A 21 -1.03 8.21 3.65
N ASP A 22 0.09 8.92 3.72
CA ASP A 22 1.19 8.67 4.65
C ASP A 22 1.15 9.58 5.88
N ASN A 23 0.26 10.57 5.97
CA ASN A 23 0.15 11.39 7.17
C ASN A 23 -0.37 10.56 8.34
N MET A 24 0.34 10.45 9.45
CA MET A 24 -0.16 9.72 10.62
C MET A 24 0.03 10.54 11.89
N THR A 25 -0.85 10.39 12.87
CA THR A 25 -0.48 10.75 14.25
C THR A 25 0.69 9.87 14.69
N LEU A 26 1.46 10.32 15.69
CA LEU A 26 2.57 9.51 16.22
C LEU A 26 2.09 8.13 16.68
N GLU A 27 0.95 8.07 17.36
CA GLU A 27 0.35 6.82 17.84
C GLU A 27 0.01 5.88 16.67
N GLN A 28 -0.56 6.40 15.58
CA GLN A 28 -0.84 5.60 14.38
C GLN A 28 0.45 5.08 13.73
N ALA A 29 1.49 5.92 13.62
CA ALA A 29 2.78 5.49 13.08
C ALA A 29 3.42 4.40 13.95
N GLU A 30 3.35 4.50 15.28
CA GLU A 30 3.81 3.46 16.20
C GLU A 30 3.01 2.15 16.05
N GLN A 31 1.68 2.25 15.85
CA GLN A 31 0.82 1.10 15.60
C GLN A 31 1.18 0.39 14.29
N VAL A 32 1.43 1.13 13.21
CA VAL A 32 1.91 0.57 11.93
C VAL A 32 3.26 -0.10 12.11
N GLN A 33 4.21 0.55 12.79
CA GLN A 33 5.53 -0.04 13.05
C GLN A 33 5.41 -1.35 13.85
N LYS A 34 4.57 -1.37 14.89
CA LYS A 34 4.33 -2.57 15.70
C LYS A 34 3.68 -3.69 14.89
N TYR A 35 2.71 -3.35 14.05
CA TYR A 35 2.03 -4.30 13.16
C TYR A 35 3.02 -4.93 12.17
N LEU A 36 3.83 -4.11 11.48
CA LEU A 36 4.77 -4.56 10.47
C LEU A 36 5.93 -5.38 11.05
N ARG A 37 6.32 -5.16 12.31
CA ARG A 37 7.25 -6.06 13.02
C ARG A 37 6.72 -7.50 13.16
N SER A 38 5.39 -7.67 13.23
CA SER A 38 4.75 -8.98 13.39
C SER A 38 4.26 -9.57 12.06
N ASN A 39 4.01 -8.71 11.07
CA ASN A 39 3.54 -9.05 9.73
C ASN A 39 4.35 -8.25 8.70
N PRO A 40 5.59 -8.68 8.39
CA PRO A 40 6.53 -7.87 7.61
C PRO A 40 6.26 -7.89 6.11
N TYR A 41 5.25 -8.64 5.65
CA TYR A 41 4.96 -8.77 4.22
C TYR A 41 3.80 -7.85 3.81
N LEU A 42 4.02 -7.13 2.71
CA LEU A 42 3.09 -6.17 2.13
C LEU A 42 2.95 -6.39 0.63
N LEU A 43 1.82 -5.97 0.07
CA LEU A 43 1.69 -5.68 -1.36
C LEU A 43 1.71 -4.16 -1.56
N ASP A 44 2.55 -3.68 -2.47
CA ASP A 44 2.45 -2.29 -2.98
C ASP A 44 1.39 -2.28 -4.08
N TYR A 45 0.19 -1.79 -3.75
CA TYR A 45 -0.98 -1.97 -4.60
C TYR A 45 -1.94 -0.78 -4.55
N CYS A 46 -2.09 -0.12 -5.71
CA CYS A 46 -3.17 0.81 -5.97
C CYS A 46 -4.43 0.08 -6.46
N ASP A 47 -5.46 0.00 -5.62
CA ASP A 47 -6.72 -0.67 -5.98
C ASP A 47 -7.61 0.17 -6.92
N CYS A 48 -7.42 1.48 -6.94
CA CYS A 48 -8.14 2.42 -7.81
C CYS A 48 -7.48 2.67 -9.17
N CYS A 49 -6.27 2.17 -9.39
CA CYS A 49 -5.53 2.49 -10.61
C CYS A 49 -5.99 1.59 -11.77
N ASP A 50 -6.24 2.21 -12.93
CA ASP A 50 -6.58 1.52 -14.18
C ASP A 50 -5.33 0.88 -14.80
N SER A 51 -5.45 -0.31 -15.38
CA SER A 51 -4.35 -1.15 -15.87
C SER A 51 -3.43 -0.55 -16.98
N GLU A 52 -3.56 0.73 -17.33
CA GLU A 52 -2.87 1.40 -18.45
C GLU A 52 -1.75 2.37 -18.00
N GLY A 53 -1.22 2.25 -16.78
CA GLY A 53 -0.11 3.09 -16.27
C GLY A 53 0.99 2.32 -15.52
N GLU A 54 2.18 2.91 -15.37
CA GLU A 54 3.33 2.33 -14.65
C GLU A 54 2.97 1.97 -13.19
N PHE A 55 2.30 2.90 -12.48
CA PHE A 55 1.78 2.68 -11.12
C PHE A 55 0.55 1.77 -11.04
N ALA A 56 0.07 1.28 -12.17
CA ALA A 56 -1.14 0.49 -12.28
C ALA A 56 -0.91 -0.92 -12.87
N THR A 57 0.32 -1.23 -13.23
CA THR A 57 0.67 -2.49 -13.90
C THR A 57 1.54 -3.41 -13.05
N GLN A 58 2.16 -2.87 -12.00
CA GLN A 58 3.14 -3.60 -11.20
C GLN A 58 2.72 -3.59 -9.73
N VAL A 59 2.45 -4.78 -9.20
CA VAL A 59 2.23 -4.99 -7.76
C VAL A 59 3.40 -5.78 -7.24
N TYR A 60 4.01 -5.32 -6.15
CA TYR A 60 5.17 -6.01 -5.59
C TYR A 60 4.81 -6.67 -4.27
N LEU A 61 5.19 -7.93 -4.12
CA LEU A 61 5.30 -8.56 -2.81
C LEU A 61 6.60 -8.10 -2.16
N MET A 62 6.48 -7.42 -1.03
CA MET A 62 7.60 -6.80 -0.32
C MET A 62 7.73 -7.38 1.08
N GLN A 63 8.96 -7.47 1.57
CA GLN A 63 9.31 -7.72 2.96
C GLN A 63 9.91 -6.46 3.55
N VAL A 64 9.33 -5.96 4.64
CA VAL A 64 9.87 -4.84 5.41
C VAL A 64 11.06 -5.32 6.23
N ILE A 65 12.23 -4.71 6.00
CA ILE A 65 13.50 -5.05 6.64
C ILE A 65 13.75 -4.14 7.84
N SER A 66 13.55 -2.84 7.65
CA SER A 66 13.73 -1.81 8.68
C SER A 66 12.66 -0.72 8.53
N MET A 67 12.42 0.03 9.60
CA MET A 67 11.45 1.13 9.61
C MET A 67 11.89 2.24 10.55
N GLU A 68 11.65 3.47 10.15
CA GLU A 68 11.84 4.68 10.96
C GLU A 68 10.59 5.56 10.88
N ILE A 69 10.16 6.11 12.02
CA ILE A 69 9.13 7.15 12.07
C ILE A 69 9.82 8.49 11.80
N VAL A 70 9.35 9.21 10.79
CA VAL A 70 9.91 10.51 10.38
C VAL A 70 8.81 11.56 10.36
N THR A 71 9.16 12.84 10.29
CA THR A 71 8.16 13.90 10.04
C THR A 71 7.56 13.74 8.65
N CYS A 72 6.24 13.87 8.53
CA CYS A 72 5.56 13.79 7.23
C CYS A 72 5.94 14.97 6.33
N GLU A 73 6.26 14.69 5.06
CA GLU A 73 6.72 15.69 4.11
C GLU A 73 5.63 16.69 3.72
N TRP A 74 4.36 16.25 3.72
CA TRP A 74 3.21 17.06 3.36
C TRP A 74 2.74 17.97 4.49
N ASN A 75 2.92 17.54 5.74
CA ASN A 75 2.51 18.29 6.91
C ASN A 75 3.39 17.99 8.13
N PRO A 76 4.16 18.97 8.64
CA PRO A 76 5.11 18.75 9.73
C PRO A 76 4.45 18.47 11.09
N GLN A 77 3.13 18.56 11.21
CA GLN A 77 2.37 18.16 12.40
C GLN A 77 2.09 16.64 12.46
N TYR A 78 2.31 15.93 11.35
CA TYR A 78 2.08 14.49 11.22
C TYR A 78 3.39 13.74 10.97
N PHE A 79 3.31 12.41 10.98
CA PHE A 79 4.43 11.49 10.89
C PHE A 79 4.31 10.53 9.70
N SER A 80 5.43 10.38 9.00
CA SER A 80 5.86 9.36 8.04
C SER A 80 6.25 8.01 8.66
N ILE A 81 6.14 6.90 7.92
CA ILE A 81 7.05 5.75 8.12
C ILE A 81 7.88 5.56 6.87
N ARG A 82 9.20 5.72 7.00
CA ARG A 82 10.16 5.29 5.98
C ARG A 82 10.59 3.86 6.28
N ALA A 83 10.65 3.04 5.26
CA ALA A 83 11.00 1.64 5.38
C ALA A 83 11.97 1.23 4.29
N THR A 84 13.01 0.49 4.66
CA THR A 84 13.77 -0.30 3.69
C THR A 84 13.04 -1.60 3.47
N VAL A 85 12.70 -1.90 2.22
CA VAL A 85 11.98 -3.10 1.82
C VAL A 85 12.79 -3.93 0.85
N LYS A 86 12.62 -5.24 0.93
CA LYS A 86 13.08 -6.18 -0.08
C LYS A 86 11.90 -6.64 -0.91
N ARG A 87 11.89 -6.32 -2.21
CA ARG A 87 10.92 -6.91 -3.14
C ARG A 87 11.29 -8.37 -3.36
N LEU A 88 10.29 -9.25 -3.30
CA LEU A 88 10.45 -10.70 -3.42
C LEU A 88 9.88 -11.23 -4.73
N ALA A 89 8.78 -10.61 -5.18
CA ALA A 89 8.12 -10.98 -6.40
C ALA A 89 7.34 -9.81 -6.99
N GLU A 90 7.21 -9.83 -8.31
CA GLU A 90 6.24 -9.04 -9.05
C GLU A 90 4.96 -9.87 -9.23
N VAL A 91 3.82 -9.24 -9.00
CA VAL A 91 2.48 -9.81 -9.14
C VAL A 91 1.85 -9.16 -10.36
N PRO A 92 1.58 -9.91 -11.44
CA PRO A 92 0.99 -9.35 -12.65
C PRO A 92 -0.36 -8.69 -12.37
N TYR A 93 -0.61 -7.52 -12.96
CA TYR A 93 -1.91 -6.85 -12.89
C TYR A 93 -2.79 -7.22 -14.09
N ARG A 94 -4.04 -7.63 -13.84
CA ARG A 94 -5.06 -7.85 -14.89
C ARG A 94 -6.23 -6.89 -14.70
N VAL A 95 -7.15 -6.82 -15.66
CA VAL A 95 -8.37 -5.96 -15.56
C VAL A 95 -9.13 -6.17 -14.24
N THR A 96 -9.15 -7.40 -13.73
CA THR A 96 -9.80 -7.78 -12.47
C THR A 96 -8.99 -7.47 -11.21
N GLY A 97 -7.74 -7.03 -11.33
CA GLY A 97 -6.81 -6.79 -10.23
C GLY A 97 -5.56 -7.69 -10.29
N PRO A 98 -4.80 -7.76 -9.18
CA PRO A 98 -3.55 -8.53 -9.10
C PRO A 98 -3.77 -10.04 -9.24
N ASP A 99 -2.98 -10.68 -10.10
CA ASP A 99 -2.96 -12.13 -10.27
C ASP A 99 -1.95 -12.78 -9.32
N VAL A 100 -2.40 -12.96 -8.08
CA VAL A 100 -1.62 -13.53 -6.98
C VAL A 100 -1.29 -15.02 -7.15
N SER A 101 -1.82 -15.66 -8.20
CA SER A 101 -1.56 -17.07 -8.52
C SER A 101 -0.30 -17.27 -9.35
N THR A 102 0.17 -16.24 -10.06
CA THR A 102 1.32 -16.31 -10.96
C THR A 102 2.39 -15.25 -10.68
N PRO A 103 2.79 -15.01 -9.42
CA PRO A 103 3.87 -14.07 -9.15
C PRO A 103 5.18 -14.55 -9.79
N SER A 104 5.99 -13.61 -10.28
CA SER A 104 7.32 -13.88 -10.82
C SER A 104 8.38 -13.38 -9.83
N VAL A 105 9.46 -14.13 -9.65
CA VAL A 105 10.55 -13.74 -8.74
C VAL A 105 11.16 -12.43 -9.23
N TYR A 106 11.20 -11.44 -8.35
CA TYR A 106 11.78 -10.12 -8.61
C TYR A 106 12.43 -9.65 -7.30
N ILE A 107 13.75 -9.52 -7.31
CA ILE A 107 14.53 -9.15 -6.12
C ILE A 107 15.14 -7.78 -6.31
N SER A 108 14.71 -6.83 -5.50
CA SER A 108 15.34 -5.52 -5.32
C SER A 108 15.27 -5.14 -3.84
N GLU A 109 16.06 -4.15 -3.47
CA GLU A 109 15.98 -3.47 -2.19
C GLU A 109 15.76 -1.99 -2.45
N ASP A 110 14.72 -1.43 -1.84
CA ASP A 110 14.27 -0.07 -2.10
C ASP A 110 13.88 0.60 -0.77
N ASP A 111 14.08 1.91 -0.68
CA ASP A 111 13.53 2.71 0.41
C ASP A 111 12.19 3.29 -0.03
N ILE A 112 11.15 3.06 0.76
CA ILE A 112 9.78 3.52 0.48
C ILE A 112 9.19 4.26 1.67
N THR A 113 8.19 5.10 1.41
CA THR A 113 7.28 5.60 2.44
C THR A 113 6.06 4.69 2.50
N ILE A 114 5.73 4.18 3.68
CA ILE A 114 4.53 3.37 3.90
C ILE A 114 3.31 4.29 3.86
N THR A 115 2.40 4.01 2.92
CA THR A 115 1.11 4.70 2.79
C THR A 115 -0.02 3.80 3.27
N MET A 116 -1.06 4.38 3.85
CA MET A 116 -2.14 3.63 4.48
C MET A 116 -3.09 2.96 3.47
N ASN A 117 -3.14 3.43 2.23
CA ASN A 117 -4.00 2.91 1.16
C ASN A 117 -3.27 2.07 0.09
N TYR A 118 -1.98 2.33 -0.19
CA TYR A 118 -1.23 1.51 -1.16
C TYR A 118 -0.50 0.34 -0.51
N ALA A 119 -0.15 0.42 0.78
CA ALA A 119 0.40 -0.73 1.49
C ALA A 119 -0.72 -1.68 1.92
N TRP A 120 -0.74 -2.89 1.34
CA TRP A 120 -1.71 -3.92 1.67
C TRP A 120 -1.08 -5.00 2.53
N GLY A 121 -1.55 -5.11 3.77
CA GLY A 121 -1.05 -6.06 4.77
C GLY A 121 -2.04 -7.18 5.09
N TYR A 122 -1.59 -8.22 5.79
CA TYR A 122 -2.46 -9.28 6.30
C TYR A 122 -3.46 -8.78 7.35
N ASN A 123 -4.74 -8.77 6.99
CA ASN A 123 -5.84 -8.50 7.89
C ASN A 123 -6.37 -9.81 8.49
N ALA A 124 -6.05 -10.04 9.77
CA ALA A 124 -6.42 -11.26 10.49
C ALA A 124 -7.94 -11.49 10.62
N LYS A 125 -8.76 -10.43 10.53
CA LYS A 125 -10.23 -10.55 10.66
C LYS A 125 -10.85 -11.24 9.45
N VAL A 126 -10.29 -11.00 8.27
CA VAL A 126 -10.80 -11.51 6.98
C VAL A 126 -9.89 -12.57 6.36
N GLY A 127 -8.69 -12.77 6.92
CA GLY A 127 -7.71 -13.73 6.39
C GLY A 127 -7.25 -13.39 4.98
N LYS A 128 -7.05 -12.10 4.69
CA LYS A 128 -6.71 -11.58 3.35
C LYS A 128 -5.76 -10.38 3.45
N ALA A 129 -5.12 -10.03 2.34
CA ALA A 129 -4.46 -8.74 2.17
C ALA A 129 -5.51 -7.61 2.06
N ALA A 130 -5.30 -6.55 2.81
CA ALA A 130 -6.16 -5.37 2.85
C ALA A 130 -5.29 -4.12 3.09
N PRO A 131 -5.73 -2.93 2.63
CA PRO A 131 -4.98 -1.70 2.86
C PRO A 131 -4.87 -1.41 4.36
N LEU A 132 -3.72 -0.88 4.79
CA LEU A 132 -3.41 -0.69 6.22
C LEU A 132 -4.47 0.13 6.97
N TYR A 133 -5.15 1.09 6.32
CA TYR A 133 -6.23 1.87 6.95
C TYR A 133 -7.41 1.01 7.44
N THR A 134 -7.59 -0.19 6.89
CA THR A 134 -8.63 -1.16 7.33
C THR A 134 -8.18 -2.02 8.50
N ILE A 135 -6.87 -2.07 8.76
CA ILE A 135 -6.23 -2.90 9.78
C ILE A 135 -5.95 -2.09 11.04
N ILE A 136 -5.52 -0.84 10.84
CA ILE A 136 -5.07 0.10 11.86
C ILE A 136 -5.98 1.33 11.79
N PRO A 137 -6.54 1.82 12.91
CA PRO A 137 -7.43 2.97 12.92
C PRO A 137 -6.81 4.18 12.22
N TYR A 138 -7.47 4.63 11.15
CA TYR A 138 -7.01 5.73 10.32
C TYR A 138 -8.21 6.57 9.89
N ASP A 139 -8.37 7.74 10.50
CA ASP A 139 -9.55 8.59 10.39
C ASP A 139 -9.23 10.04 10.03
N ILE A 140 -8.01 10.30 9.54
CA ILE A 140 -7.58 11.64 9.10
C ILE A 140 -8.50 12.20 8.02
N TYR A 141 -9.05 11.33 7.18
CA TYR A 141 -10.04 11.68 6.14
C TYR A 141 -11.49 11.32 6.52
N GLY A 142 -11.75 11.14 7.82
CA GLY A 142 -13.03 10.69 8.35
C GLY A 142 -13.14 9.16 8.45
N LYS A 143 -14.32 8.69 8.89
CA LYS A 143 -14.56 7.25 9.07
C LYS A 143 -14.61 6.54 7.72
N GLN A 144 -13.68 5.61 7.52
CA GLN A 144 -13.60 4.74 6.35
C GLN A 144 -14.47 3.49 6.54
N ASP A 145 -14.94 2.90 5.44
CA ASP A 145 -15.46 1.53 5.45
C ASP A 145 -14.27 0.57 5.64
N LEU A 146 -14.33 -0.25 6.70
CA LEU A 146 -13.26 -1.19 7.05
C LEU A 146 -13.54 -2.61 6.54
N SER A 147 -14.63 -2.80 5.78
CA SER A 147 -15.06 -4.12 5.29
C SER A 147 -14.54 -4.46 3.89
N GLN A 148 -14.04 -3.47 3.15
CA GLN A 148 -13.51 -3.60 1.78
C GLN A 148 -12.41 -2.57 1.52
N GLY A 149 -11.68 -2.72 0.40
CA GLY A 149 -10.78 -1.67 -0.09
C GLY A 149 -11.57 -0.49 -0.62
N TYR A 150 -10.88 0.58 -1.01
CA TYR A 150 -11.55 1.82 -1.43
C TYR A 150 -12.19 1.66 -2.81
N CYS A 151 -11.52 0.96 -3.72
CA CYS A 151 -12.01 0.67 -5.07
C CYS A 151 -12.21 -0.82 -5.36
N ARG A 152 -11.50 -1.72 -4.67
CA ARG A 152 -11.58 -3.16 -4.93
C ARG A 152 -11.63 -3.98 -3.64
N GLU A 153 -12.12 -5.20 -3.78
CA GLU A 153 -12.20 -6.19 -2.72
C GLU A 153 -10.83 -6.60 -2.17
N PHE A 154 -10.83 -7.10 -0.93
CA PHE A 154 -9.63 -7.71 -0.35
C PHE A 154 -9.17 -8.94 -1.13
N ILE A 155 -7.85 -9.07 -1.29
CA ILE A 155 -7.21 -10.12 -2.11
C ILE A 155 -6.39 -11.07 -1.24
N SER A 156 -6.06 -12.26 -1.76
CA SER A 156 -5.13 -13.16 -1.06
C SER A 156 -3.68 -12.70 -1.22
N PHE A 157 -2.81 -13.09 -0.31
CA PHE A 157 -1.37 -12.97 -0.54
C PHE A 157 -0.89 -13.95 -1.64
N PRO A 158 0.18 -13.63 -2.40
CA PRO A 158 0.71 -14.50 -3.44
C PRO A 158 1.12 -15.88 -2.93
N ASN A 159 0.89 -16.93 -3.73
CA ASN A 159 1.30 -18.27 -3.35
C ASN A 159 2.84 -18.32 -3.14
N PRO A 160 3.35 -18.87 -2.03
CA PRO A 160 4.78 -18.90 -1.75
C PRO A 160 5.61 -19.79 -2.69
N VAL A 161 5.00 -20.80 -3.33
CA VAL A 161 5.70 -21.72 -4.24
C VAL A 161 6.41 -20.98 -5.39
N PRO A 162 5.72 -20.13 -6.18
CA PRO A 162 6.37 -19.35 -7.24
C PRO A 162 7.32 -18.26 -6.73
N VAL A 163 7.13 -17.72 -5.52
CA VAL A 163 7.99 -16.69 -4.91
C VAL A 163 9.36 -17.25 -4.50
N LYS A 164 9.46 -18.55 -4.21
CA LYS A 164 10.72 -19.25 -3.84
C LYS A 164 11.49 -18.62 -2.67
N ASN A 165 10.77 -18.08 -1.68
CA ASN A 165 11.34 -17.53 -0.45
C ASN A 165 10.86 -18.34 0.77
N ALA A 166 11.81 -18.92 1.52
CA ALA A 166 11.50 -19.81 2.64
C ALA A 166 10.88 -19.09 3.86
N GLU A 167 11.36 -17.88 4.17
CA GLU A 167 10.82 -17.07 5.27
C GLU A 167 9.36 -16.69 4.98
N TYR A 168 9.10 -16.23 3.75
CA TYR A 168 7.76 -15.92 3.29
C TYR A 168 6.86 -17.15 3.31
N ALA A 169 7.36 -18.31 2.85
CA ALA A 169 6.60 -19.56 2.89
C ALA A 169 6.22 -19.99 4.32
N ASN A 170 7.12 -19.79 5.29
CA ASN A 170 6.87 -20.10 6.69
C ASN A 170 5.86 -19.13 7.31
N TRP A 171 6.00 -17.83 7.04
CA TRP A 171 5.03 -16.83 7.46
C TRP A 171 3.64 -17.12 6.88
N TYR A 172 3.56 -17.40 5.57
CA TYR A 172 2.31 -17.68 4.87
C TYR A 172 1.55 -18.85 5.52
N LYS A 173 2.22 -19.98 5.77
CA LYS A 173 1.64 -21.16 6.45
C LYS A 173 1.17 -20.90 7.88
N SER A 174 1.70 -19.87 8.54
CA SER A 174 1.29 -19.50 9.91
C SER A 174 0.04 -18.61 9.94
N ARG A 175 -0.49 -18.22 8.77
CA ARG A 175 -1.57 -17.25 8.61
C ARG A 175 -2.74 -17.77 7.77
N PHE A 176 -2.44 -18.65 6.80
CA PHE A 176 -3.38 -19.27 5.86
C PHE A 176 -3.25 -20.80 5.94
#